data_AF-A0A2V7IR66-F1
#
_entry.id   AF-A0A2V7IR66-F1
#
_cell.length_a   1.000
_cell.length_b   1.000
_cell.length_c   1.000
_cell.angle_alpha   90.00
_cell.angle_beta   90.00
_cell.angle_gamma   90.00
#
_symmetry.space_group_name_H-M   'P 1'
#
loop_
_entity.id
_entity.type
_entity.pdbx_description
1 polymer ?
#
loop_
_entity_poly.entity_id
_entity_poly.type
_entity_poly.pdbx_seq_one_letter_code
_entity_poly.pdbx_strand_id
1 'polypeptide(L)'
;MALYFIHSRRWRENHDAAIKAFLGRAGTTLELFLPDLEDHELMFSLSKHFEDGPLIPALVADAYRYFARLARDFRRPTHVWLFGRYPTYSFYRFDQRAVIALYSNTSAKKELPAFEVTADSFLGRFLAADVADLKRESRKRAPDDLESVIRNAAP
;
A
#
# COMPACT_ATOMS: atom_id res chain seq x y z
N MET A 1 -0.45 1.22 -12.36
CA MET A 1 -0.53 1.94 -11.06
C MET A 1 0.27 1.16 -10.04
N ALA A 2 1.10 1.84 -9.24
CA ALA A 2 1.79 1.23 -8.10
C ALA A 2 1.45 1.98 -6.82
N LEU A 3 1.06 1.28 -5.77
CA LEU A 3 0.61 1.86 -4.51
C LEU A 3 1.41 1.29 -3.34
N TYR A 4 1.83 2.15 -2.41
CA TYR A 4 2.52 1.77 -1.17
C TYR A 4 1.98 2.58 -0.02
N PHE A 5 1.43 1.91 0.98
CA PHE A 5 0.86 2.51 2.17
C PHE A 5 0.60 1.45 3.23
N ILE A 6 0.24 1.88 4.44
CA ILE A 6 -0.16 0.97 5.51
C ILE A 6 -1.57 0.41 5.29
N HIS A 7 -2.61 1.26 5.34
CA HIS A 7 -4.00 0.83 5.11
C HIS A 7 -4.83 1.78 4.21
N SER A 8 -4.49 3.08 4.23
CA SER A 8 -5.08 4.15 3.40
C SER A 8 -6.60 4.09 3.24
N ARG A 9 -7.32 3.77 4.34
CA ARG A 9 -8.77 3.52 4.32
C ARG A 9 -9.56 4.66 3.65
N ARG A 10 -9.44 5.88 4.17
CA ARG A 10 -10.16 7.05 3.64
C ARG A 10 -9.81 7.34 2.18
N TRP A 11 -8.54 7.18 1.80
CA TRP A 11 -8.13 7.37 0.40
C TRP A 11 -8.79 6.34 -0.51
N ARG A 12 -8.80 5.05 -0.12
CA ARG A 12 -9.46 4.00 -0.90
C ARG A 12 -10.97 4.25 -1.03
N GLU A 13 -11.62 4.66 0.06
CA GLU A 13 -13.06 4.99 0.05
C GLU A 13 -13.36 6.18 -0.86
N ASN A 14 -12.59 7.27 -0.74
CA ASN A 14 -12.80 8.50 -1.52
C ASN A 14 -12.46 8.35 -3.01
N HIS A 15 -11.57 7.41 -3.36
CA HIS A 15 -11.10 7.20 -4.72
C HIS A 15 -11.56 5.88 -5.36
N ASP A 16 -12.48 5.14 -4.73
CA ASP A 16 -12.93 3.82 -5.21
C ASP A 16 -13.41 3.84 -6.67
N ALA A 17 -14.25 4.81 -7.02
CA ALA A 17 -14.75 4.96 -8.39
C ALA A 17 -13.62 5.21 -9.40
N ALA A 18 -12.63 6.03 -9.04
CA ALA A 18 -11.49 6.33 -9.89
C ALA A 18 -10.55 5.11 -10.05
N ILE A 19 -10.33 4.36 -8.97
CA ILE A 19 -9.56 3.11 -8.98
C ILE A 19 -10.22 2.09 -9.91
N LYS A 20 -11.54 1.89 -9.77
CA LYS A 20 -12.32 1.01 -10.65
C LYS A 20 -12.30 1.46 -12.11
N ALA A 21 -12.45 2.76 -12.36
CA ALA A 21 -12.36 3.32 -13.71
C ALA A 21 -10.97 3.11 -14.34
N PHE A 22 -9.90 3.21 -13.55
CA PHE A 22 -8.55 2.87 -14.00
C PHE A 22 -8.44 1.40 -14.37
N LEU A 23 -8.85 0.48 -13.48
CA LEU A 23 -8.76 -0.97 -13.70
C LEU A 23 -9.66 -1.46 -14.85
N GLY A 24 -10.74 -0.73 -15.15
CA GLY A 24 -11.59 -0.99 -16.31
C GLY A 24 -10.86 -0.85 -17.65
N ARG A 25 -9.82 -0.01 -17.72
CA ARG A 25 -9.05 0.22 -18.95
C ARG A 25 -8.19 -0.99 -19.32
N ALA A 26 -8.09 -1.27 -20.61
CA ALA A 26 -7.20 -2.30 -21.12
C ALA A 26 -5.72 -1.94 -20.87
N GLY A 27 -4.86 -2.96 -20.75
CA GLY A 27 -3.42 -2.76 -20.57
C GLY A 27 -3.00 -2.22 -19.21
N THR A 28 -3.91 -2.11 -18.24
CA THR A 28 -3.57 -1.65 -16.89
C THR A 28 -3.03 -2.79 -16.04
N THR A 29 -2.03 -2.46 -15.21
CA THR A 29 -1.47 -3.35 -14.18
C THR A 29 -1.56 -2.65 -12.83
N LEU A 30 -1.95 -3.41 -11.82
CA LEU A 30 -1.98 -2.99 -10.43
C LEU A 30 -0.80 -3.59 -9.68
N GLU A 31 -0.03 -2.74 -9.02
CA GLU A 31 1.06 -3.16 -8.16
C GLU A 31 0.84 -2.57 -6.77
N LEU A 32 0.86 -3.43 -5.74
CA LEU A 32 0.47 -3.09 -4.39
C LEU A 32 1.58 -3.52 -3.43
N PHE A 33 1.98 -2.60 -2.58
CA PHE A 33 2.87 -2.85 -1.46
C PHE A 33 2.05 -2.61 -0.19
N LEU A 34 1.84 -3.67 0.59
CA LEU A 34 1.03 -3.66 1.81
C LEU A 34 1.86 -4.20 2.98
N PRO A 35 1.60 -3.81 4.23
CA PRO A 35 2.29 -4.37 5.39
C PRO A 35 2.09 -5.88 5.43
N ASP A 36 3.13 -6.64 5.75
CA ASP A 36 3.01 -8.07 5.99
C ASP A 36 2.36 -8.31 7.36
N LEU A 37 1.15 -8.86 7.37
CA LEU A 37 0.42 -9.15 8.60
C LEU A 37 1.09 -10.25 9.44
N GLU A 38 1.90 -11.11 8.82
CA GLU A 38 2.67 -12.15 9.53
C GLU A 38 3.98 -11.60 10.13
N ASP A 39 4.34 -10.34 9.85
CA ASP A 39 5.49 -9.67 10.45
C ASP A 39 5.08 -9.02 11.79
N HIS A 40 5.34 -9.73 12.88
CA HIS A 40 5.00 -9.28 14.23
C HIS A 40 5.76 -8.03 14.67
N GLU A 41 7.00 -7.84 14.21
CA GLU A 41 7.80 -6.65 14.57
C GLU A 41 7.23 -5.40 13.90
N LEU A 42 6.87 -5.51 12.62
CA LEU A 42 6.18 -4.44 11.90
C LEU A 42 4.83 -4.12 12.53
N MET A 43 3.99 -5.14 12.77
CA MET A 43 2.65 -4.94 13.36
C MET A 43 2.74 -4.32 14.74
N PHE A 44 3.71 -4.75 15.57
CA PHE A 44 3.98 -4.13 16.85
C PHE A 44 4.36 -2.64 16.68
N SER A 45 5.30 -2.33 15.81
CA SER A 45 5.78 -0.96 15.56
C SER A 45 4.66 -0.04 15.07
N LEU A 46 3.84 -0.51 14.13
CA LEU A 46 2.67 0.22 13.64
C LEU A 46 1.66 0.47 14.77
N SER A 47 1.40 -0.53 15.62
CA SER A 47 0.45 -0.37 16.74
C SER A 47 0.85 0.73 17.75
N LYS A 48 2.12 1.13 17.79
CA LYS A 48 2.65 2.14 18.72
C LYS A 48 2.68 3.55 18.16
N HIS A 49 2.78 3.72 16.85
CA HIS A 49 2.99 5.02 16.23
C HIS A 49 1.72 5.67 15.67
N PHE A 50 0.59 4.96 15.70
CA PHE A 50 -0.70 5.45 15.21
C PHE A 50 -1.74 5.51 16.34
N GLU A 51 -2.59 6.54 16.32
CA GLU A 51 -3.70 6.69 17.28
C GLU A 51 -4.67 5.49 17.22
N ASP A 52 -4.89 4.95 16.02
CA ASP A 52 -5.69 3.75 15.75
C ASP A 52 -4.86 2.45 15.77
N GLY A 53 -3.71 2.46 16.45
CA GLY A 53 -2.76 1.37 16.53
C GLY A 53 -3.37 -0.03 16.74
N PRO A 54 -4.27 -0.24 17.72
CA PRO A 54 -4.93 -1.53 17.93
C PRO A 54 -5.80 -2.01 16.74
N LEU A 55 -6.27 -1.09 15.89
CA LEU A 55 -7.10 -1.39 14.73
C LEU A 55 -6.28 -1.64 13.46
N ILE A 56 -4.98 -1.33 13.46
CA ILE A 56 -4.14 -1.46 12.27
C ILE A 56 -4.20 -2.83 11.61
N PRO A 57 -4.07 -3.97 12.34
CA PRO A 57 -4.14 -5.28 11.71
C PRO A 57 -5.46 -5.50 10.94
N ALA A 58 -6.58 -5.07 11.52
CA ALA A 58 -7.89 -5.15 10.88
C ALA A 58 -7.98 -4.22 9.64
N LEU A 59 -7.45 -3.00 9.74
CA LEU A 59 -7.45 -2.03 8.63
C LEU A 59 -6.56 -2.48 7.46
N VAL A 60 -5.46 -3.16 7.75
CA VAL A 60 -4.58 -3.78 6.75
C VAL A 60 -5.28 -4.98 6.11
N ALA A 61 -5.93 -5.84 6.90
CA ALA A 61 -6.73 -6.95 6.39
C ALA A 61 -7.88 -6.46 5.48
N ASP A 62 -8.51 -5.33 5.80
CA ASP A 62 -9.52 -4.69 4.94
C ASP A 62 -8.92 -4.16 3.63
N ALA A 63 -7.65 -3.71 3.64
CA ALA A 63 -6.94 -3.36 2.41
C ALA A 63 -6.67 -4.59 1.55
N TYR A 64 -6.22 -5.69 2.16
CA TYR A 64 -6.00 -6.97 1.48
C TYR A 64 -7.28 -7.43 0.76
N ARG A 65 -8.40 -7.52 1.50
CA ARG A 65 -9.70 -7.94 0.95
C ARG A 65 -10.20 -7.03 -0.15
N TYR A 66 -10.02 -5.73 0.00
CA TYR A 66 -10.40 -4.75 -1.01
C TYR A 66 -9.69 -5.00 -2.34
N PHE A 67 -8.37 -5.16 -2.33
CA PHE A 67 -7.62 -5.38 -3.55
C PHE A 67 -7.72 -6.79 -4.11
N ALA A 68 -7.87 -7.81 -3.26
CA ALA A 68 -8.21 -9.16 -3.71
C ALA A 68 -9.52 -9.17 -4.50
N ARG A 69 -10.55 -8.48 -3.98
CA ARG A 69 -11.82 -8.29 -4.70
C ARG A 69 -11.63 -7.55 -6.03
N LEU A 70 -10.89 -6.45 -6.05
CA LEU A 70 -10.62 -5.72 -7.30
C LEU A 70 -9.88 -6.57 -8.34
N ALA A 71 -8.89 -7.35 -7.91
CA ALA A 71 -8.15 -8.25 -8.79
C ALA A 71 -9.09 -9.27 -9.44
N ARG A 72 -9.99 -9.86 -8.65
CA ARG A 72 -11.01 -10.81 -9.12
C ARG A 72 -12.01 -10.18 -10.08
N ASP A 73 -12.54 -9.02 -9.72
CA ASP A 73 -13.64 -8.37 -10.46
C ASP A 73 -13.16 -7.84 -11.82
N PHE A 74 -11.94 -7.30 -11.90
CA PHE A 74 -11.39 -6.71 -13.13
C PHE A 74 -10.45 -7.64 -13.91
N ARG A 75 -10.00 -8.75 -13.30
CA ARG A 75 -9.10 -9.74 -13.90
C ARG A 75 -7.86 -9.13 -14.55
N ARG A 76 -7.33 -8.07 -13.93
CA ARG A 76 -6.11 -7.38 -14.38
C ARG A 76 -4.89 -7.96 -13.67
N PRO A 77 -3.70 -7.93 -14.31
CA PRO A 77 -2.46 -8.27 -13.64
C PRO A 77 -2.33 -7.46 -12.35
N THR A 78 -2.35 -8.18 -11.22
CA THR A 78 -2.27 -7.59 -9.88
C THR A 78 -1.12 -8.25 -9.15
N HIS A 79 -0.11 -7.46 -8.81
CA HIS A 79 1.05 -7.91 -8.04
C HIS A 79 0.95 -7.38 -6.62
N VAL A 80 1.00 -8.28 -5.65
CA VAL A 80 0.97 -7.92 -4.23
C VAL A 80 2.32 -8.26 -3.60
N TRP A 81 2.91 -7.26 -2.96
CA TRP A 81 4.18 -7.31 -2.27
C TRP A 81 3.94 -6.96 -0.81
N LEU A 82 4.30 -7.87 0.09
CA LEU A 82 4.12 -7.71 1.53
C LEU A 82 5.44 -7.24 2.14
N PHE A 83 5.47 -6.02 2.67
CA PHE A 83 6.68 -5.43 3.24
C PHE A 83 6.74 -5.65 4.76
N GLY A 84 7.95 -5.91 5.29
CA GLY A 84 8.22 -6.02 6.73
C GLY A 84 8.83 -4.78 7.37
N ARG A 85 9.24 -3.79 6.57
CA ARG A 85 9.90 -2.57 7.08
C ARG A 85 8.88 -1.49 7.44
N TYR A 86 9.15 -0.73 8.51
CA TYR A 86 8.31 0.40 8.88
C TYR A 86 8.40 1.51 7.80
N PRO A 87 7.27 1.88 7.15
CA PRO A 87 7.30 2.86 6.08
C PRO A 87 7.48 4.27 6.63
N THR A 88 8.40 5.06 6.05
CA THR A 88 8.57 6.49 6.39
C THR A 88 7.73 7.42 5.50
N TYR A 89 7.16 6.89 4.43
CA TYR A 89 6.25 7.58 3.52
C TYR A 89 5.33 6.59 2.81
N SER A 90 4.31 7.10 2.13
CA SER A 90 3.44 6.37 1.21
C SER A 90 3.52 6.98 -0.18
N PHE A 91 3.22 6.20 -1.22
CA PHE A 91 3.12 6.74 -2.57
C PHE A 91 1.96 6.13 -3.38
N TYR A 92 1.46 6.93 -4.32
CA TYR A 92 0.48 6.53 -5.32
C TYR A 92 1.02 6.92 -6.70
N ARG A 93 1.52 5.95 -7.46
CA ARG A 93 2.16 6.17 -8.77
C ARG A 93 1.25 5.79 -9.92
N PHE A 94 1.07 6.73 -10.84
CA PHE A 94 0.30 6.63 -12.06
C PHE A 94 1.17 7.08 -13.23
N ASP A 95 1.53 6.15 -14.10
CA ASP A 95 2.38 6.40 -15.26
C ASP A 95 3.66 7.16 -14.89
N GLN A 96 3.83 8.40 -15.37
CA GLN A 96 5.01 9.25 -15.14
C GLN A 96 4.88 10.16 -13.91
N ARG A 97 3.82 10.03 -13.12
CA ARG A 97 3.55 10.88 -11.95
C ARG A 97 3.32 10.04 -10.71
N ALA A 98 3.67 10.58 -9.56
CA ALA A 98 3.32 10.01 -8.27
C ALA A 98 2.94 11.11 -7.29
N VAL A 99 2.12 10.74 -6.31
CA VAL A 99 1.95 11.50 -5.09
C VAL A 99 2.70 10.77 -3.99
N ILE A 100 3.60 11.47 -3.30
CA ILE A 100 4.31 10.97 -2.12
C ILE A 100 3.77 11.69 -0.89
N ALA A 101 3.37 10.98 0.15
CA ALA A 101 2.95 11.55 1.43
C ALA A 101 3.80 11.00 2.57
N LEU A 102 4.38 11.88 3.38
CA LEU A 102 5.29 11.49 4.47
C LEU A 102 4.50 11.00 5.69
N TYR A 103 5.04 10.02 6.41
CA TYR A 103 4.52 9.65 7.72
C TYR A 103 5.19 10.48 8.82
N SER A 104 4.40 10.88 9.82
CA SER A 104 4.91 11.46 11.05
C SER A 104 4.93 10.38 12.13
N ASN A 105 6.06 10.23 12.83
CA ASN A 105 6.17 9.34 13.99
C ASN A 105 5.91 10.08 15.32
N THR A 106 5.33 11.28 15.26
CA THR A 106 4.90 12.02 16.47
C THR A 106 3.42 11.76 16.74
N SER A 107 3.03 11.65 18.01
CA SER A 107 1.64 11.42 18.43
C SER A 107 0.65 12.52 18.07
N ALA A 108 1.10 13.73 17.74
CA ALA A 108 0.24 14.83 17.38
C ALA A 108 -0.37 14.62 15.98
N LYS A 109 -1.70 14.63 15.91
CA LYS A 109 -2.44 14.67 14.64
C LYS A 109 -2.07 15.92 13.84
N LYS A 110 -1.58 15.70 12.62
CA LYS A 110 -1.11 16.74 11.70
C LYS A 110 -1.58 16.44 10.29
N GLU A 111 -1.74 17.48 9.50
CA GLU A 111 -1.79 17.33 8.06
C GLU A 111 -0.40 16.87 7.59
N LEU A 112 -0.36 15.74 6.89
CA LEU A 112 0.88 15.19 6.39
C LEU A 112 1.20 15.85 5.04
N PRO A 113 2.45 16.32 4.85
CA PRO A 113 2.82 16.92 3.58
C PRO A 113 2.76 15.86 2.48
N ALA A 114 2.14 16.25 1.36
CA ALA A 114 2.06 15.46 0.15
C ALA A 114 2.66 16.25 -1.03
N PHE A 115 3.43 15.56 -1.86
CA PHE A 115 4.12 16.14 -3.00
C PHE A 115 3.73 15.38 -4.27
N GLU A 116 3.32 16.13 -5.30
CA GLU A 116 3.31 15.58 -6.65
C GLU A 116 4.74 15.55 -7.19
N VAL A 117 5.14 14.40 -7.73
CA VAL A 117 6.47 14.19 -8.29
C VAL A 117 6.35 13.60 -9.69
N THR A 118 7.23 14.04 -10.58
CA THR A 118 7.37 13.50 -11.94
C THR A 118 8.54 12.53 -12.00
N ALA A 119 8.48 11.52 -12.87
CA ALA A 119 9.49 10.47 -12.97
C ALA A 119 10.89 10.98 -13.35
N ASP A 120 10.98 12.10 -14.05
CA ASP A 120 12.22 12.77 -14.46
C ASP A 120 12.84 13.65 -13.36
N SER A 121 12.12 13.90 -12.26
CA SER A 121 12.63 14.61 -11.09
C SER A 121 13.59 13.76 -10.25
N PHE A 122 14.35 14.40 -9.37
CA PHE A 122 15.17 13.69 -8.38
C PHE A 122 14.34 12.75 -7.50
N LEU A 123 13.20 13.22 -6.99
CA LEU A 123 12.29 12.40 -6.18
C LEU A 123 11.65 11.26 -6.99
N GLY A 124 11.37 11.48 -8.27
CA GLY A 124 10.89 10.43 -9.18
C GLY A 124 11.90 9.30 -9.37
N ARG A 125 13.18 9.64 -9.56
CA ARG A 125 14.27 8.66 -9.65
C ARG A 125 14.50 7.92 -8.33
N PHE A 126 14.47 8.65 -7.21
CA PHE A 126 14.53 8.05 -5.88
C PHE A 126 13.40 7.03 -5.69
N LEU A 127 12.16 7.41 -5.98
CA LEU A 127 11.00 6.53 -5.87
C LEU A 127 11.11 5.30 -6.77
N ALA A 128 11.62 5.45 -7.99
CA ALA A 128 11.82 4.32 -8.89
C ALA A 128 12.83 3.31 -8.35
N ALA A 129 13.94 3.78 -7.78
CA ALA A 129 14.93 2.94 -7.12
C ALA A 129 14.33 2.25 -5.89
N ASP A 130 13.65 2.99 -5.02
CA ASP A 130 13.08 2.42 -3.79
C ASP A 130 11.95 1.40 -4.09
N VAL A 131 11.18 1.59 -5.17
CA VAL A 131 10.23 0.57 -5.66
C VAL A 131 10.96 -0.70 -6.10
N ALA A 132 12.12 -0.60 -6.73
CA ALA A 132 12.90 -1.77 -7.11
C ALA A 132 13.43 -2.50 -5.87
N ASP A 133 13.83 -1.76 -4.83
CA ASP A 133 14.34 -2.28 -3.57
C ASP A 133 13.21 -2.96 -2.77
N LEU A 134 12.06 -2.29 -2.64
CA LEU A 134 10.84 -2.83 -2.04
C LEU A 134 10.46 -4.19 -2.64
N LYS A 135 10.54 -4.38 -3.96
CA LYS A 135 10.22 -5.67 -4.59
C LYS A 135 11.20 -6.78 -4.22
N ARG A 136 12.47 -6.45 -3.97
CA ARG A 136 13.48 -7.43 -3.56
C ARG A 136 13.33 -7.82 -2.09
N GLU A 137 12.93 -6.87 -1.27
CA GLU A 137 12.79 -7.04 0.19
C GLU A 137 11.41 -7.56 0.61
N SER A 138 10.38 -7.34 -0.22
CA SER A 138 9.01 -7.74 0.10
C SER A 138 8.69 -9.17 -0.35
N ARG A 139 7.83 -9.83 0.41
CA ARG A 139 7.31 -11.15 0.07
C ARG A 139 6.20 -11.03 -0.96
N LYS A 140 6.36 -11.66 -2.12
CA LYS A 140 5.33 -11.67 -3.18
C LYS A 140 4.20 -12.65 -2.86
N ARG A 141 2.95 -12.23 -3.08
CA ARG A 141 1.73 -13.05 -2.92
C ARG A 141 0.78 -12.86 -4.09
N ALA A 142 0.01 -13.90 -4.41
CA ALA A 142 -1.13 -13.73 -5.29
C ALA A 142 -2.28 -13.06 -4.52
N PRO A 143 -3.16 -12.29 -5.18
CA PRO A 143 -4.32 -11.69 -4.51
C PRO A 143 -5.21 -12.72 -3.80
N ASP A 144 -5.36 -13.92 -4.37
CA ASP A 144 -6.18 -14.99 -3.81
C ASP A 144 -5.57 -15.62 -2.55
N ASP A 145 -4.25 -15.50 -2.36
CA ASP A 145 -3.55 -16.03 -1.18
C ASP A 145 -3.69 -15.11 0.05
N LEU A 146 -4.17 -13.88 -0.13
CA LEU A 146 -4.20 -12.88 0.94
C LEU A 146 -5.11 -13.28 2.11
N GLU A 147 -6.18 -14.04 1.88
CA GLU A 147 -7.02 -14.54 2.98
C GLU A 147 -6.28 -15.57 3.84
N SER A 148 -5.33 -16.32 3.28
CA SER A 148 -4.48 -17.23 4.07
C SER A 148 -3.56 -16.45 5.01
N VAL A 149 -2.98 -15.35 4.54
CA VAL A 149 -2.13 -14.47 5.34
C VAL A 149 -2.92 -13.84 6.49
N ILE A 150 -4.16 -13.40 6.22
CA ILE A 150 -5.06 -12.87 7.27
C ILE A 150 -5.33 -13.93 8.34
N ARG A 151 -5.60 -15.18 7.95
CA ARG A 151 -5.87 -16.27 8.90
C ARG A 151 -4.64 -16.62 9.74
N ASN A 152 -3.46 -16.65 9.15
CA ASN A 152 -2.21 -16.98 9.85
C ASN A 152 -1.77 -15.89 10.83
N ALA A 153 -2.14 -14.64 10.56
CA ALA A 153 -1.84 -13.50 11.42
C ALA A 153 -2.84 -13.34 12.59
N ALA A 154 -3.94 -14.10 12.61
CA ALA A 154 -4.87 -14.10 13.73
C ALA A 154 -4.19 -14.74 14.96
N PRO A 155 -4.31 -14.12 16.15
CA PRO A 155 -3.75 -14.65 17.39
C PRO A 155 -4.39 -15.97 17.84
#